data_AF-A0A9P7ADH4-F1
#
_entry.id   AF-A0A9P7ADH4-F1
#
_cell.length_a   1.000
_cell.length_b   1.000
_cell.length_c   1.000
_cell.angle_alpha   90.00
_cell.angle_beta   90.00
_cell.angle_gamma   90.00
#
_symmetry.space_group_name_H-M   'P 1'
#
loop_
_entity.id
_entity.type
_entity.pdbx_description
1 polymer ?
#
loop_
_entity_poly.entity_id
_entity_poly.type
_entity_poly.pdbx_seq_one_letter_code
_entity_poly.pdbx_strand_id
1 'polypeptide(L)'
;MGEGGTRGRVRSADFDKLYASTIHLAVGHYQSILANTTIYPNDIEARDWSGQAWAAACRSQGVRIDYDEDAYKLITERGSNLRSDLKTALRALVETEFGFKNDKTPEAIRFNAELASTLLGNRKLFTCKNREAGKGLFEADIILKGITKWCYDRKNSLGATLTSYFKDTTTGGASLGIIAAVLTGIEACVVEWTTGTKIESRFYKERYAAIFETYYKMLVDFDEGTRHADILPKICKRLLKHAWYVLQ
;
A
#
# COMPACT_ATOMS: atom_id res chain seq x y z
N MET A 1 56.06 19.38 7.33
CA MET A 1 55.71 18.86 8.68
C MET A 1 54.75 19.86 9.30
N GLY A 2 53.51 19.57 9.68
CA GLY A 2 52.62 18.44 9.47
C GLY A 2 51.20 18.96 9.76
N GLU A 3 50.25 18.68 8.87
CA GLU A 3 48.83 19.00 9.10
C GLU A 3 48.23 17.94 10.02
N GLY A 4 48.03 18.32 11.28
CA GLY A 4 47.37 17.49 12.29
C GLY A 4 45.85 17.56 12.12
N GLY A 5 45.29 16.67 11.30
CA GLY A 5 43.85 16.49 11.19
C GLY A 5 43.26 15.90 12.48
N THR A 6 42.37 16.65 13.14
CA THR A 6 41.57 16.17 14.26
C THR A 6 40.60 15.09 13.79
N ARG A 7 40.94 13.82 14.04
CA ARG A 7 39.95 12.71 14.06
C ARG A 7 39.05 12.93 15.28
N GLY A 8 37.90 13.57 15.07
CA GLY A 8 36.84 13.65 16.06
C GLY A 8 36.43 12.24 16.50
N ARG A 9 36.52 11.96 17.80
CA ARG A 9 36.12 10.68 18.39
C ARG A 9 34.61 10.53 18.26
N VAL A 10 34.16 9.54 17.49
CA VAL A 10 32.75 9.17 17.32
C VAL A 10 32.14 8.92 18.71
N ARG A 11 31.02 9.60 19.01
CA ARG A 11 30.33 9.46 20.31
C ARG A 11 29.23 8.40 20.21
N SER A 12 28.87 7.77 21.33
CA SER A 12 27.77 6.80 21.39
C SER A 12 26.46 7.37 20.80
N ALA A 13 26.17 8.64 21.09
CA ALA A 13 24.99 9.32 20.55
C ALA A 13 24.97 9.44 19.02
N ASP A 14 26.12 9.43 18.36
CA ASP A 14 26.20 9.47 16.90
C ASP A 14 25.89 8.08 16.31
N PHE A 15 26.27 7.01 17.00
CA PHE A 15 25.89 5.64 16.65
C PHE A 15 24.38 5.42 16.82
N ASP A 16 23.79 5.90 17.91
CA ASP A 16 22.33 5.78 18.14
C ASP A 16 21.53 6.50 17.06
N LYS A 17 21.97 7.70 16.65
CA LYS A 17 21.37 8.44 15.53
C LYS A 17 21.51 7.70 14.21
N LEU A 18 22.68 7.09 13.95
CA LEU A 18 22.93 6.31 12.74
C LEU A 18 22.02 5.08 12.69
N TYR A 19 21.92 4.33 13.78
CA TYR A 19 21.04 3.18 13.90
C TYR A 19 19.58 3.58 13.69
N ALA A 20 19.11 4.64 14.36
CA ALA A 20 17.75 5.15 14.20
C ALA A 20 17.44 5.58 12.76
N SER A 21 18.40 6.22 12.08
CA SER A 21 18.29 6.60 10.67
C SER A 21 18.24 5.36 9.76
N THR A 22 19.08 4.35 10.04
CA THR A 22 19.10 3.08 9.30
C THR A 22 17.76 2.37 9.43
N ILE A 23 17.20 2.30 10.64
CA ILE A 23 15.86 1.73 10.91
C ILE A 23 14.79 2.47 10.11
N HIS A 24 14.81 3.80 10.10
CA HIS A 24 13.82 4.58 9.35
C HIS A 24 13.85 4.26 7.85
N LEU A 25 15.04 4.17 7.27
CA LEU A 25 15.20 3.82 5.86
C LEU A 25 14.80 2.36 5.58
N ALA A 26 15.17 1.44 6.47
CA ALA A 26 14.81 0.03 6.38
C ALA A 26 13.29 -0.17 6.46
N VAL A 27 12.59 0.59 7.31
CA VAL A 27 11.11 0.60 7.34
C VAL A 27 10.54 1.00 5.99
N GLY A 28 11.09 2.03 5.33
CA GLY A 28 10.65 2.43 3.99
C GLY A 28 10.85 1.32 2.95
N HIS A 29 12.02 0.67 2.94
CA HIS A 29 12.29 -0.47 2.08
C HIS A 29 11.32 -1.64 2.35
N TYR A 30 11.13 -1.99 3.62
CA TYR A 30 10.24 -3.08 4.03
C TYR A 30 8.79 -2.80 3.64
N GLN A 31 8.28 -1.60 3.90
CA GLN A 31 6.95 -1.17 3.48
C GLN A 31 6.79 -1.20 1.96
N SER A 32 7.84 -0.86 1.20
CA SER A 32 7.81 -0.95 -0.26
C SER A 32 7.72 -2.40 -0.75
N ILE A 33 8.42 -3.34 -0.10
CA ILE A 33 8.27 -4.78 -0.37
C ILE A 33 6.83 -5.22 -0.08
N LEU A 34 6.31 -4.88 1.10
CA LEU A 34 4.94 -5.24 1.49
C LEU A 34 3.88 -4.69 0.51
N ALA A 35 3.97 -3.42 0.15
CA ALA A 35 3.01 -2.79 -0.76
C ALA A 35 3.00 -3.49 -2.13
N ASN A 36 4.16 -3.95 -2.61
CA ASN A 36 4.28 -4.53 -3.95
C ASN A 36 4.00 -6.04 -3.99
N THR A 37 4.16 -6.75 -2.89
CA THR A 37 3.97 -8.21 -2.81
C THR A 37 2.68 -8.56 -2.06
N THR A 38 2.67 -8.37 -0.74
CA THR A 38 1.50 -8.55 0.11
C THR A 38 1.62 -7.71 1.38
N ILE A 39 0.51 -7.14 1.82
CA ILE A 39 0.43 -6.38 3.07
C ILE A 39 0.24 -7.30 4.30
N TYR A 40 0.23 -8.62 4.12
CA TYR A 40 -0.01 -9.63 5.16
C TYR A 40 1.04 -10.77 5.16
N PRO A 41 2.34 -10.46 5.33
CA PRO A 41 3.39 -11.47 5.32
C PRO A 41 3.15 -12.53 6.41
N ASN A 42 3.59 -13.76 6.15
CA ASN A 42 3.81 -14.75 7.19
C ASN A 42 5.14 -14.49 7.93
N ASP A 43 5.41 -15.23 9.01
CA ASP A 43 6.56 -14.96 9.87
C ASP A 43 7.91 -15.16 9.15
N ILE A 44 7.98 -16.13 8.23
CA ILE A 44 9.18 -16.42 7.43
C ILE A 44 9.42 -15.27 6.45
N GLU A 45 8.38 -14.86 5.72
CA GLU A 45 8.42 -13.72 4.79
C GLU A 45 8.78 -12.42 5.52
N ALA A 46 8.15 -12.18 6.67
CA ALA A 46 8.41 -10.99 7.48
C ALA A 46 9.88 -10.92 7.89
N ARG A 47 10.47 -12.04 8.32
CA ARG A 47 11.88 -12.11 8.72
C ARG A 47 12.85 -11.94 7.55
N ASP A 48 12.56 -12.59 6.42
CA ASP A 48 13.39 -12.49 5.23
C ASP A 48 13.37 -11.07 4.65
N TRP A 49 12.18 -10.51 4.42
CA TRP A 49 12.03 -9.20 3.80
C TRP A 49 12.53 -8.05 4.69
N SER A 50 12.42 -8.18 6.01
CA SER A 50 13.02 -7.21 6.93
C SER A 50 14.55 -7.25 6.90
N GLY A 51 15.16 -8.44 6.78
CA GLY A 51 16.59 -8.59 6.54
C GLY A 51 17.05 -7.99 5.20
N GLN A 52 16.28 -8.21 4.14
CA GLN A 52 16.53 -7.60 2.83
C GLN A 52 16.45 -6.06 2.89
N ALA A 53 15.43 -5.54 3.58
CA ALA A 53 15.23 -4.12 3.77
C ALA A 53 16.33 -3.46 4.62
N TRP A 54 16.78 -4.15 5.67
CA TRP A 54 17.94 -3.73 6.48
C TRP A 54 19.21 -3.67 5.63
N ALA A 55 19.49 -4.72 4.87
CA ALA A 55 20.66 -4.75 3.99
C ALA A 55 20.60 -3.63 2.93
N ALA A 56 19.42 -3.33 2.38
CA ALA A 56 19.23 -2.21 1.45
C ALA A 56 19.48 -0.85 2.12
N ALA A 57 19.01 -0.64 3.34
CA ALA A 57 19.24 0.58 4.10
C ALA A 57 20.74 0.77 4.42
N CYS A 58 21.39 -0.27 4.93
CA CYS A 58 22.83 -0.26 5.23
C CYS A 58 23.66 0.08 3.98
N ARG A 59 23.36 -0.55 2.84
CA ARG A 59 24.01 -0.25 1.56
C ARG A 59 23.80 1.20 1.13
N SER A 60 22.58 1.72 1.26
CA SER A 60 22.24 3.09 0.86
C SER A 60 22.96 4.14 1.71
N GLN A 61 23.27 3.83 2.96
CA GLN A 61 23.99 4.72 3.88
C GLN A 61 25.50 4.46 3.93
N GLY A 62 26.00 3.43 3.24
CA GLY A 62 27.41 3.04 3.28
C GLY A 62 27.87 2.54 4.65
N VAL A 63 26.95 1.97 5.45
CA VAL A 63 27.22 1.47 6.80
C VAL A 63 27.20 -0.05 6.83
N ARG A 64 27.85 -0.62 7.84
CA ARG A 64 27.84 -2.05 8.12
C ARG A 64 27.42 -2.26 9.56
N ILE A 65 26.12 -2.39 9.75
CA ILE A 65 25.49 -2.67 11.04
C ILE A 65 24.83 -4.05 10.92
N ASP A 66 25.05 -4.89 11.92
CA ASP A 66 24.48 -6.23 11.94
C ASP A 66 22.96 -6.18 12.05
N TYR A 67 22.31 -7.18 11.45
CA TYR A 67 20.87 -7.35 11.53
C TYR A 67 20.55 -8.19 12.77
N ASP A 68 19.93 -7.58 13.78
CA ASP A 68 19.60 -8.20 15.05
C ASP A 68 18.09 -8.28 15.31
N GLU A 69 17.71 -8.86 16.45
CA GLU A 69 16.30 -9.01 16.84
C GLU A 69 15.60 -7.67 17.08
N ASP A 70 16.32 -6.64 17.51
CA ASP A 70 15.75 -5.32 17.76
C ASP A 70 15.44 -4.62 16.44
N ALA A 71 16.34 -4.72 15.46
CA ALA A 71 16.09 -4.26 14.09
C ALA A 71 14.88 -4.97 13.48
N TYR A 72 14.82 -6.30 13.62
CA TYR A 72 13.68 -7.08 13.14
C TYR A 72 12.34 -6.58 13.73
N LYS A 73 12.25 -6.47 15.05
CA LYS A 73 11.03 -6.01 15.74
C LYS A 73 10.64 -4.61 15.31
N LEU A 74 11.59 -3.66 15.32
CA LEU A 74 11.33 -2.27 14.96
C LEU A 74 10.88 -2.12 13.51
N ILE A 75 11.50 -2.85 12.57
CA ILE A 75 11.15 -2.81 11.15
C ILE A 75 9.75 -3.38 10.92
N THR A 76 9.46 -4.56 11.50
CA THR A 76 8.17 -5.24 11.29
C THR A 76 7.00 -4.53 11.96
N GLU A 77 7.18 -4.05 13.20
CA GLU A 77 6.17 -3.27 13.94
C GLU A 77 5.79 -2.01 13.15
N ARG A 78 6.78 -1.21 12.72
CA ARG A 78 6.55 0.02 11.96
C ARG A 78 6.11 -0.25 10.53
N GLY A 79 6.55 -1.36 9.93
CA GLY A 79 6.09 -1.82 8.63
C GLY A 79 4.58 -2.05 8.61
N SER A 80 4.03 -2.57 9.71
CA SER A 80 2.61 -2.85 9.85
C SER A 80 1.71 -1.61 9.75
N ASN A 81 2.24 -0.41 10.02
CA ASN A 81 1.55 0.89 9.89
C ASN A 81 1.09 1.16 8.46
N LEU A 82 1.76 0.58 7.47
CA LEU A 82 1.43 0.70 6.05
C LEU A 82 -0.05 0.42 5.77
N ARG A 83 -0.65 -0.54 6.49
CA ARG A 83 -2.07 -0.90 6.38
C ARG A 83 -2.98 0.21 6.90
N SER A 84 -2.64 0.78 8.06
CA SER A 84 -3.37 1.91 8.64
C SER A 84 -3.28 3.15 7.73
N ASP A 85 -2.11 3.39 7.13
CA ASP A 85 -1.89 4.48 6.19
C ASP A 85 -2.73 4.31 4.92
N LEU A 86 -2.74 3.10 4.35
CA LEU A 86 -3.59 2.73 3.22
C LEU A 86 -5.07 3.01 3.50
N LYS A 87 -5.57 2.51 4.63
CA LYS A 87 -6.97 2.68 4.99
C LYS A 87 -7.32 4.16 5.21
N THR A 88 -6.43 4.91 5.85
CA THR A 88 -6.60 6.36 6.06
C THR A 88 -6.66 7.11 4.73
N ALA A 89 -5.78 6.77 3.78
CA ALA A 89 -5.78 7.35 2.43
C ALA A 89 -7.10 7.07 1.68
N LEU A 90 -7.68 5.88 1.86
CA LEU A 90 -8.88 5.46 1.12
C LEU A 90 -10.20 5.92 1.73
N ARG A 91 -10.30 6.12 3.05
CA ARG A 91 -11.57 6.45 3.72
C ARG A 91 -12.29 7.63 3.08
N ALA A 92 -11.61 8.76 2.90
CA ALA A 92 -12.20 9.96 2.32
C ALA A 92 -12.58 9.77 0.84
N LEU A 93 -11.79 8.99 0.10
CA LEU A 93 -12.06 8.66 -1.29
C LEU A 93 -13.31 7.79 -1.42
N VAL A 94 -13.44 6.74 -0.59
CA VAL A 94 -14.60 5.83 -0.57
C VAL A 94 -15.87 6.59 -0.21
N GLU A 95 -15.81 7.44 0.82
CA GLU A 95 -16.95 8.25 1.24
C GLU A 95 -17.47 9.13 0.09
N THR A 96 -16.56 9.84 -0.57
CA THR A 96 -16.89 10.76 -1.67
C THR A 96 -17.33 10.03 -2.95
N GLU A 97 -16.60 8.99 -3.36
CA GLU A 97 -16.79 8.32 -4.66
C GLU A 97 -18.06 7.45 -4.70
N PHE A 98 -18.50 6.93 -3.56
CA PHE A 98 -19.75 6.16 -3.47
C PHE A 98 -20.92 7.00 -2.95
N GLY A 99 -20.66 8.20 -2.43
CA GLY A 99 -21.71 9.12 -1.96
C GLY A 99 -22.27 8.75 -0.59
N PHE A 100 -21.47 8.14 0.29
CA PHE A 100 -21.86 7.92 1.67
C PHE A 100 -22.15 9.26 2.35
N LYS A 101 -23.23 9.30 3.14
CA LYS A 101 -23.69 10.52 3.81
C LYS A 101 -23.33 10.47 5.28
N ASN A 102 -22.47 11.38 5.74
CA ASN A 102 -22.17 11.52 7.15
C ASN A 102 -23.24 12.34 7.88
N ASP A 103 -24.49 11.89 7.78
CA ASP A 103 -25.66 12.44 8.46
C ASP A 103 -26.25 11.37 9.38
N LYS A 104 -26.84 11.81 10.50
CA LYS A 104 -27.46 10.95 11.51
C LYS A 104 -28.97 10.79 11.30
N THR A 105 -29.52 11.31 10.21
CA THR A 105 -30.92 11.09 9.84
C THR A 105 -31.20 9.61 9.58
N PRO A 106 -32.37 9.07 10.00
CA PRO A 106 -32.75 7.69 9.72
C PRO A 106 -32.67 7.33 8.23
N GLU A 107 -32.97 8.28 7.35
CA GLU A 107 -32.90 8.13 5.90
C GLU A 107 -31.46 7.96 5.41
N ALA A 108 -30.52 8.76 5.91
CA ALA A 108 -29.10 8.64 5.57
C ALA A 108 -28.51 7.32 6.08
N ILE A 109 -28.86 6.92 7.31
CA ILE A 109 -28.43 5.65 7.90
C ILE A 109 -28.91 4.47 7.05
N ARG A 110 -30.21 4.43 6.70
CA ARG A 110 -30.75 3.35 5.85
C ARG A 110 -30.10 3.34 4.47
N PHE A 111 -29.95 4.50 3.84
CA PHE A 111 -29.29 4.65 2.54
C PHE A 111 -27.86 4.12 2.57
N ASN A 112 -27.06 4.52 3.56
CA ASN A 112 -25.68 4.09 3.69
C ASN A 112 -25.56 2.57 3.91
N ALA A 113 -26.43 1.99 4.75
CA ALA A 113 -26.42 0.55 5.02
C ALA A 113 -26.76 -0.26 3.76
N GLU A 114 -27.77 0.18 3.01
CA GLU A 114 -28.19 -0.44 1.74
C GLU A 114 -27.10 -0.30 0.66
N LEU A 115 -26.49 0.87 0.55
CA LEU A 115 -25.36 1.13 -0.34
C LEU A 115 -24.15 0.23 0.02
N ALA A 116 -23.77 0.16 1.29
CA ALA A 116 -22.68 -0.70 1.73
C ALA A 116 -22.95 -2.17 1.42
N SER A 117 -24.17 -2.65 1.69
CA SER A 117 -24.58 -4.02 1.36
C SER A 117 -24.50 -4.31 -0.13
N THR A 118 -24.98 -3.38 -0.97
CA THR A 118 -24.93 -3.48 -2.44
C THR A 118 -23.49 -3.54 -2.95
N LEU A 119 -22.62 -2.65 -2.46
CA LEU A 119 -21.20 -2.61 -2.83
C LEU A 119 -20.46 -3.88 -2.43
N LEU A 120 -20.67 -4.38 -1.21
CA LEU A 120 -20.04 -5.60 -0.72
C LEU A 120 -20.58 -6.87 -1.40
N GLY A 121 -21.85 -6.86 -1.82
CA GLY A 121 -22.48 -7.96 -2.55
C GLY A 121 -21.98 -8.10 -3.99
N ASN A 122 -21.39 -7.06 -4.58
CA ASN A 122 -20.91 -7.10 -5.96
C ASN A 122 -19.56 -6.37 -6.14
N ARG A 123 -18.48 -7.15 -6.14
CA ARG A 123 -17.11 -6.63 -6.29
C ARG A 123 -16.83 -5.90 -7.61
N LYS A 124 -17.68 -6.07 -8.63
CA LYS A 124 -17.58 -5.29 -9.89
C LYS A 124 -17.78 -3.80 -9.66
N LEU A 125 -18.48 -3.40 -8.60
CA LEU A 125 -18.83 -2.00 -8.32
C LEU A 125 -17.63 -1.15 -7.90
N PHE A 126 -16.54 -1.74 -7.41
CA PHE A 126 -15.30 -1.01 -7.13
C PHE A 126 -14.11 -1.45 -8.00
N THR A 127 -14.28 -2.45 -8.88
CA THR A 127 -13.24 -2.88 -9.82
C THR A 127 -13.45 -2.33 -11.23
N CYS A 128 -14.70 -2.14 -11.69
CA CYS A 128 -14.97 -1.70 -13.07
C CYS A 128 -15.05 -0.18 -13.22
N LYS A 129 -14.50 0.35 -14.33
CA LYS A 129 -14.62 1.76 -14.74
C LYS A 129 -16.08 2.18 -14.95
N ASN A 130 -16.84 1.37 -15.67
CA ASN A 130 -18.29 1.53 -15.79
C ASN A 130 -18.96 0.47 -14.91
N ARG A 131 -19.44 0.90 -13.74
CA ARG A 131 -20.04 0.04 -12.71
C ARG A 131 -21.33 -0.62 -13.19
N GLU A 132 -22.17 0.13 -13.89
CA GLU A 132 -23.48 -0.33 -14.39
C GLU A 132 -23.33 -1.35 -15.52
N ALA A 133 -22.45 -1.07 -16.48
CA ALA A 133 -22.20 -1.95 -17.62
C ALA A 133 -21.21 -3.09 -17.31
N GLY A 134 -20.56 -3.06 -16.14
CA GLY A 134 -19.52 -4.01 -15.75
C GLY A 134 -18.29 -4.01 -16.68
N LYS A 135 -17.98 -2.86 -17.30
CA LYS A 135 -16.87 -2.72 -18.28
C LYS A 135 -15.64 -2.05 -17.69
N GLY A 136 -14.46 -2.42 -18.18
CA GLY A 136 -13.17 -1.89 -17.76
C GLY A 136 -12.76 -2.41 -16.38
N LEU A 137 -12.63 -3.74 -16.26
CA LEU A 137 -12.25 -4.40 -15.01
C LEU A 137 -10.85 -3.96 -14.58
N PHE A 138 -10.71 -3.64 -13.29
CA PHE A 138 -9.51 -3.04 -12.66
C PHE A 138 -9.16 -1.63 -13.17
N GLU A 139 -10.09 -0.97 -13.85
CA GLU A 139 -9.91 0.40 -14.37
C GLU A 139 -10.78 1.43 -13.66
N ALA A 140 -11.40 1.07 -12.51
CA ALA A 140 -12.15 2.02 -11.70
C ALA A 140 -11.25 3.19 -11.25
N ASP A 141 -11.73 4.43 -11.41
CA ASP A 141 -10.95 5.64 -11.12
C ASP A 141 -10.48 5.70 -9.66
N ILE A 142 -11.26 5.14 -8.73
CA ILE A 142 -10.88 5.03 -7.32
C ILE A 142 -9.61 4.22 -7.09
N ILE A 143 -9.26 3.27 -7.97
CA ILE A 143 -8.01 2.50 -7.89
C ILE A 143 -6.83 3.45 -8.14
N LEU A 144 -6.86 4.23 -9.21
CA LEU A 144 -5.82 5.21 -9.51
C LEU A 144 -5.71 6.27 -8.41
N LYS A 145 -6.86 6.82 -7.97
CA LYS A 145 -6.89 7.79 -6.86
C LYS A 145 -6.31 7.19 -5.58
N GLY A 146 -6.63 5.93 -5.27
CA GLY A 146 -6.12 5.21 -4.11
C GLY A 146 -4.61 5.00 -4.17
N ILE A 147 -4.07 4.51 -5.29
CA ILE A 147 -2.62 4.33 -5.50
C ILE A 147 -1.91 5.67 -5.38
N THR A 148 -2.45 6.72 -6.01
CA THR A 148 -1.87 8.06 -5.96
C THR A 148 -1.85 8.57 -4.53
N LYS A 149 -2.97 8.49 -3.80
CA LYS A 149 -3.07 8.98 -2.42
C LYS A 149 -2.24 8.17 -1.42
N TRP A 150 -2.06 6.88 -1.65
CA TRP A 150 -1.31 6.02 -0.73
C TRP A 150 0.20 6.05 -1.00
N CYS A 151 0.61 5.97 -2.26
CA CYS A 151 2.02 5.80 -2.63
C CYS A 151 2.68 7.10 -3.12
N TYR A 152 1.91 8.09 -3.58
CA TYR A 152 2.40 9.27 -4.31
C TYR A 152 1.73 10.58 -3.86
N ASP A 153 1.21 10.68 -2.63
CA ASP A 153 0.55 11.91 -2.14
C ASP A 153 1.52 13.10 -2.06
N ARG A 154 2.79 12.82 -1.77
CA ARG A 154 3.82 13.82 -1.51
C ARG A 154 5.16 13.37 -2.09
N LYS A 155 6.08 14.33 -2.27
CA LYS A 155 7.45 14.06 -2.75
C LYS A 155 8.25 13.11 -1.86
N ASN A 156 7.87 12.97 -0.58
CA ASN A 156 8.49 12.06 0.37
C ASN A 156 7.70 10.74 0.57
N SER A 157 6.61 10.52 -0.16
CA SER A 157 5.88 9.24 -0.13
C SER A 157 6.74 8.10 -0.67
N LEU A 158 6.46 6.86 -0.24
CA LEU A 158 7.24 5.67 -0.60
C LEU A 158 7.43 5.50 -2.11
N GLY A 159 6.36 5.69 -2.89
CA GLY A 159 6.40 5.60 -4.35
C GLY A 159 7.28 6.65 -5.01
N ALA A 160 7.44 7.82 -4.38
CA ALA A 160 8.27 8.91 -4.87
C ALA A 160 9.75 8.75 -4.50
N THR A 161 10.04 8.21 -3.31
CA THR A 161 11.41 8.10 -2.78
C THR A 161 12.08 6.77 -3.13
N LEU A 162 11.31 5.68 -3.24
CA LEU A 162 11.78 4.33 -3.50
C LEU A 162 11.24 3.81 -4.84
N THR A 163 11.33 4.65 -5.88
CA THR A 163 10.71 4.42 -7.20
C THR A 163 11.04 3.06 -7.83
N SER A 164 12.23 2.51 -7.56
CA SER A 164 12.66 1.21 -8.08
C SER A 164 11.77 0.05 -7.63
N TYR A 165 11.13 0.15 -6.46
CA TYR A 165 10.21 -0.88 -5.97
C TYR A 165 8.84 -0.82 -6.65
N PHE A 166 8.41 0.37 -7.07
CA PHE A 166 7.03 0.61 -7.55
C PHE A 166 6.87 0.45 -9.07
N LYS A 167 7.94 0.08 -9.77
CA LYS A 167 7.91 -0.35 -11.17
C LYS A 167 8.14 -1.84 -11.23
N ASP A 168 7.06 -2.60 -11.31
CA ASP A 168 7.08 -4.05 -11.43
C ASP A 168 7.77 -4.49 -12.73
N THR A 169 8.65 -5.48 -12.63
CA THR A 169 9.48 -5.91 -13.76
C THR A 169 8.71 -6.74 -14.78
N THR A 170 7.61 -7.39 -14.37
CA THR A 170 6.78 -8.23 -15.22
C THR A 170 5.83 -7.38 -16.06
N THR A 171 5.09 -6.49 -15.39
CA THR A 171 4.09 -5.62 -16.03
C THR A 171 4.69 -4.33 -16.56
N GLY A 172 5.87 -3.92 -16.10
CA GLY A 172 6.47 -2.61 -16.38
C GLY A 172 5.71 -1.43 -15.75
N GLY A 173 4.76 -1.71 -14.85
CA GLY A 173 3.83 -0.75 -14.25
C GLY A 173 3.66 -0.95 -12.74
N ALA A 174 2.49 -0.59 -12.21
CA ALA A 174 2.16 -0.86 -10.81
C ALA A 174 2.05 -2.38 -10.58
N SER A 175 2.54 -2.89 -9.45
CA SER A 175 2.44 -4.31 -9.15
C SER A 175 1.00 -4.74 -8.86
N LEU A 176 0.72 -6.04 -9.02
CA LEU A 176 -0.58 -6.61 -8.64
C LEU A 176 -0.84 -6.49 -7.14
N GLY A 177 0.20 -6.57 -6.31
CA GLY A 177 0.10 -6.39 -4.86
C GLY A 177 -0.45 -5.03 -4.46
N ILE A 178 -0.01 -3.95 -5.13
CA ILE A 178 -0.53 -2.59 -4.88
C ILE A 178 -2.02 -2.51 -5.23
N ILE A 179 -2.41 -3.04 -6.39
CA ILE A 179 -3.79 -2.99 -6.85
C ILE A 179 -4.69 -3.81 -5.90
N ALA A 180 -4.26 -5.02 -5.53
CA ALA A 180 -4.97 -5.87 -4.58
C ALA A 180 -5.10 -5.19 -3.22
N ALA A 181 -4.03 -4.59 -2.70
CA ALA A 181 -4.06 -3.86 -1.43
C ALA A 181 -5.08 -2.72 -1.45
N VAL A 182 -5.08 -1.90 -2.50
CA VAL A 182 -6.05 -0.80 -2.66
C VAL A 182 -7.49 -1.31 -2.72
N LEU A 183 -7.76 -2.38 -3.45
CA LEU A 183 -9.10 -3.00 -3.51
C LEU A 183 -9.54 -3.55 -2.15
N THR A 184 -8.65 -4.23 -1.44
CA THR A 184 -8.91 -4.70 -0.06
C THR A 184 -9.19 -3.53 0.88
N GLY A 185 -8.42 -2.44 0.77
CA GLY A 185 -8.62 -1.24 1.57
C GLY A 185 -9.94 -0.53 1.26
N ILE A 186 -10.38 -0.52 -0.01
CA ILE A 186 -11.69 0.00 -0.42
C ILE A 186 -12.79 -0.84 0.23
N GLU A 187 -12.74 -2.17 0.09
CA GLU A 187 -13.72 -3.07 0.72
C GLU A 187 -13.74 -2.88 2.25
N ALA A 188 -12.57 -2.73 2.88
CA ALA A 188 -12.46 -2.47 4.31
C ALA A 188 -13.08 -1.15 4.75
N CYS A 189 -13.01 -0.10 3.92
CA CYS A 189 -13.65 1.18 4.19
C CYS A 189 -15.17 1.09 3.99
N VAL A 190 -15.65 0.37 2.97
CA VAL A 190 -17.09 0.14 2.76
C VAL A 190 -17.70 -0.63 3.93
N VAL A 191 -16.96 -1.60 4.49
CA VAL A 191 -17.37 -2.34 5.70
C VAL A 191 -17.64 -1.43 6.89
N GLU A 192 -16.98 -0.26 7.00
CA GLU A 192 -17.24 0.70 8.09
C GLU A 192 -18.65 1.29 8.04
N TRP A 193 -19.35 1.19 6.91
CA TRP A 193 -20.67 1.77 6.67
C TRP A 193 -21.83 0.77 6.74
N THR A 194 -21.57 -0.51 7.06
CA THR A 194 -22.60 -1.57 7.05
C THR A 194 -23.74 -1.33 8.04
N THR A 195 -23.49 -0.57 9.12
CA THR A 195 -24.53 -0.18 10.08
C THR A 195 -25.32 1.06 9.65
N GLY A 196 -24.96 1.67 8.52
CA GLY A 196 -25.48 2.97 8.07
C GLY A 196 -24.79 4.18 8.69
N THR A 197 -24.11 3.98 9.81
CA THR A 197 -23.19 4.97 10.40
C THR A 197 -21.74 4.50 10.24
N LYS A 198 -20.82 5.45 10.06
CA LYS A 198 -19.39 5.15 9.95
C LYS A 198 -18.85 4.67 11.30
N ILE A 199 -18.53 3.38 11.38
CA ILE A 199 -17.86 2.78 12.54
C ILE A 199 -16.46 2.40 12.11
N GLU A 200 -15.47 3.12 12.64
CA GLU A 200 -14.08 2.82 12.34
C GLU A 200 -13.71 1.41 12.79
N SER A 201 -13.19 0.63 11.84
CA SER A 201 -12.72 -0.72 12.11
C SER A 201 -11.21 -0.80 11.94
N ARG A 202 -10.58 -1.68 12.71
CA ARG A 202 -9.15 -1.94 12.56
C ARG A 202 -8.90 -2.81 11.31
N PHE A 203 -7.82 -2.53 10.58
CA PHE A 203 -7.50 -3.20 9.32
C PHE A 203 -6.58 -4.42 9.54
N TYR A 204 -7.14 -5.43 10.21
CA TYR A 204 -6.39 -6.58 10.71
C TYR A 204 -6.22 -7.72 9.72
N LYS A 205 -5.15 -8.51 9.90
CA LYS A 205 -4.78 -9.62 9.01
C LYS A 205 -5.86 -10.70 9.01
N GLU A 206 -6.36 -11.05 10.19
CA GLU A 206 -7.32 -12.14 10.44
C GLU A 206 -8.62 -11.94 9.65
N ARG A 207 -8.97 -10.68 9.37
CA ARG A 207 -10.19 -10.33 8.64
C ARG A 207 -9.97 -10.11 7.15
N TYR A 208 -8.83 -9.51 6.77
CA TYR A 208 -8.67 -8.97 5.41
C TYR A 208 -7.61 -9.69 4.56
N ALA A 209 -6.83 -10.61 5.12
CA ALA A 209 -5.88 -11.41 4.34
C ALA A 209 -6.59 -12.22 3.25
N ALA A 210 -7.67 -12.93 3.58
CA ALA A 210 -8.43 -13.70 2.59
C ALA A 210 -9.06 -12.82 1.49
N ILE A 211 -9.44 -11.58 1.81
CA ILE A 211 -9.95 -10.61 0.84
C ILE A 211 -8.83 -10.16 -0.09
N PHE A 212 -7.64 -9.87 0.44
CA PHE A 212 -6.46 -9.57 -0.35
C PHE A 212 -6.11 -10.71 -1.31
N GLU A 213 -6.00 -11.94 -0.82
CA GLU A 213 -5.71 -13.11 -1.65
C GLU A 213 -6.75 -13.31 -2.75
N THR A 214 -8.02 -13.03 -2.45
CA THR A 214 -9.09 -13.08 -3.46
C THR A 214 -8.85 -12.06 -4.58
N TYR A 215 -8.54 -10.80 -4.26
CA TYR A 215 -8.24 -9.80 -5.29
C TYR A 215 -6.98 -10.11 -6.07
N TYR A 216 -5.94 -10.56 -5.37
CA TYR A 216 -4.69 -10.94 -6.01
C TYR A 216 -4.92 -12.08 -7.01
N LYS A 217 -5.66 -13.11 -6.60
CA LYS A 217 -6.06 -14.20 -7.50
C LYS A 217 -6.90 -13.72 -8.68
N MET A 218 -7.87 -12.83 -8.46
CA MET A 218 -8.66 -12.26 -9.56
C MET A 218 -7.80 -11.48 -10.57
N LEU A 219 -6.77 -10.77 -10.11
CA LEU A 219 -5.83 -10.07 -10.99
C LEU A 219 -4.97 -11.06 -11.79
N VAL A 220 -4.46 -12.10 -11.15
CA VAL A 220 -3.70 -13.17 -11.82
C VAL A 220 -4.57 -13.86 -12.87
N ASP A 221 -5.74 -14.36 -12.49
CA ASP A 221 -6.64 -15.07 -13.40
C ASP A 221 -7.05 -14.17 -14.60
N PHE A 222 -7.21 -12.86 -14.36
CA PHE A 222 -7.48 -11.89 -15.42
C PHE A 222 -6.28 -11.66 -16.34
N ASP A 223 -5.06 -11.58 -15.80
CA ASP A 223 -3.83 -11.52 -16.61
C ASP A 223 -3.71 -12.74 -17.52
N GLU A 224 -3.91 -13.93 -16.95
CA GLU A 224 -3.82 -15.18 -17.70
C GLU A 224 -4.87 -15.25 -18.81
N GLY A 225 -6.12 -14.91 -18.48
CA GLY A 225 -7.23 -14.89 -19.45
C GLY A 225 -7.07 -13.82 -20.55
N THR A 226 -6.33 -12.74 -20.29
CA THR A 226 -6.15 -11.63 -21.23
C THR A 226 -4.73 -11.50 -21.78
N ARG A 227 -3.86 -12.49 -21.51
CA ARG A 227 -2.43 -12.48 -21.86
C ARG A 227 -2.17 -12.19 -23.33
N HIS A 228 -2.99 -12.76 -24.22
CA HIS A 228 -2.90 -12.57 -25.67
C HIS A 228 -3.09 -11.11 -26.12
N ALA A 229 -3.80 -10.31 -25.32
CA ALA A 229 -4.09 -8.91 -25.61
C ALA A 229 -3.29 -7.93 -24.74
N ASP A 230 -2.45 -8.44 -23.82
CA ASP A 230 -1.60 -7.65 -22.91
C ASP A 230 -2.41 -6.58 -22.14
N ILE A 231 -3.63 -6.93 -21.70
CA ILE A 231 -4.56 -5.96 -21.12
C ILE A 231 -4.09 -5.52 -19.73
N LEU A 232 -3.81 -6.45 -18.82
CA LEU A 232 -3.44 -6.10 -17.46
C LEU A 232 -2.11 -5.33 -17.39
N PRO A 233 -1.04 -5.69 -18.13
CA PRO A 233 0.18 -4.88 -18.14
C PRO A 233 -0.04 -3.45 -18.67
N LYS A 234 -0.93 -3.25 -19.67
CA LYS A 234 -1.33 -1.90 -20.11
C LYS A 234 -2.04 -1.11 -19.02
N ILE A 235 -2.94 -1.75 -18.26
CA ILE A 235 -3.60 -1.12 -17.10
C ILE A 235 -2.56 -0.72 -16.06
N CYS A 236 -1.66 -1.64 -15.68
CA CYS A 236 -0.62 -1.42 -14.68
C CYS A 236 0.32 -0.27 -15.07
N LYS A 237 0.78 -0.23 -16.33
CA LYS A 237 1.63 0.86 -16.86
C LYS A 237 0.91 2.20 -16.80
N ARG A 238 -0.37 2.24 -17.17
CA ARG A 238 -1.18 3.46 -17.14
C ARG A 238 -1.39 3.97 -15.70
N LEU A 239 -1.70 3.07 -14.77
CA LEU A 239 -1.88 3.41 -13.35
C LEU A 239 -0.61 4.05 -12.79
N LEU A 240 0.55 3.42 -12.99
CA LEU A 240 1.83 3.94 -12.51
C LEU A 240 2.18 5.28 -13.15
N LYS A 241 2.05 5.37 -14.49
CA LYS A 241 2.33 6.60 -15.24
C LYS A 241 1.50 7.76 -14.70
N HIS A 242 0.20 7.58 -14.51
CA HIS A 242 -0.69 8.64 -14.07
C HIS A 242 -0.48 9.01 -12.58
N ALA A 243 -0.26 8.02 -11.71
CA ALA A 243 0.03 8.28 -10.30
C ALA A 243 1.31 9.13 -10.13
N TRP A 244 2.33 8.89 -10.95
CA TRP A 244 3.57 9.64 -10.91
C TRP A 244 3.44 11.09 -11.43
N TYR A 245 2.64 11.33 -12.46
CA TYR A 245 2.45 12.70 -12.99
C TYR A 245 1.82 13.68 -12.00
N VAL A 246 1.01 13.19 -11.04
CA VAL A 246 0.39 14.05 -10.02
C VAL A 246 1.43 14.69 -9.08
N LEU A 247 2.66 14.15 -9.04
CA LEU A 247 3.76 14.67 -8.22
C LEU A 247 4.63 15.74 -8.88
N GLN A 248 4.52 15.93 -10.21
CA GLN A 248 5.29 16.92 -10.96
C GLN A 248 4.66 18.31 -10.86
#